data_AF-A0ABD5Y8C9-F1
#
_entry.id   AF-A0ABD5Y8C9-F1
#
_cell.length_a   1.000
_cell.length_b   1.000
_cell.length_c   1.000
_cell.angle_alpha   90.00
_cell.angle_beta   90.00
_cell.angle_gamma   90.00
#
_symmetry.space_group_name_H-M   'P 1'
#
loop_
_entity.id
_entity.type
_entity.pdbx_description
1 polymer ?
#
loop_
_entity_poly.entity_id
_entity_poly.type
_entity_poly.pdbx_seq_one_letter_code
_entity_poly.pdbx_strand_id
1 'polypeptide(L)'
;MLNTLQDETGIEKPLNPHSLRHNFVTICKRDYDMDNDTIKWLIGHTKDSRVMETTYSHLSDMDFREKAEQKAGLIDETSRSTLTPKQCSCGEKVAPTAKACPNCGMLFSPDARAVKEETEQQVKDTYKEAGRPATFKPLTTLTTWMNYLRTPP
;
A
#
# COMPACT_ATOMS: atom_id res chain seq x y z
N MET A 1 -5.84 -22.73 0.34
CA MET A 1 -5.21 -21.39 0.34
C MET A 1 -5.94 -20.42 -0.59
N LEU A 2 -5.87 -20.57 -1.92
CA LEU A 2 -6.58 -19.63 -2.83
C LEU A 2 -8.11 -19.67 -2.68
N ASN A 3 -8.72 -20.84 -2.54
CA ASN A 3 -10.16 -20.95 -2.29
C ASN A 3 -10.58 -20.25 -0.99
N THR A 4 -9.80 -20.44 0.08
CA THR A 4 -10.02 -19.77 1.37
C THR A 4 -10.00 -18.25 1.23
N LEU A 5 -9.01 -17.71 0.51
CA LEU A 5 -8.93 -16.27 0.23
C LEU A 5 -10.10 -15.79 -0.63
N GLN A 6 -10.57 -16.60 -1.58
CA GLN A 6 -11.72 -16.26 -2.40
C GLN A 6 -12.99 -16.11 -1.57
N ASP A 7 -13.22 -17.05 -0.64
CA ASP A 7 -14.35 -17.03 0.29
C ASP A 7 -14.30 -15.82 1.24
N GLU A 8 -13.10 -15.44 1.71
CA GLU A 8 -12.90 -14.30 2.61
C GLU A 8 -13.00 -12.93 1.93
N THR A 9 -12.64 -12.83 0.65
CA THR A 9 -12.57 -11.55 -0.08
C THR A 9 -13.84 -11.21 -0.86
N GLY A 10 -14.80 -12.13 -0.95
CA GLY A 10 -16.04 -11.94 -1.71
C GLY A 10 -15.81 -11.86 -3.23
N ILE A 11 -14.66 -12.34 -3.73
CA ILE A 11 -14.35 -12.33 -5.17
C ILE A 11 -15.17 -13.42 -5.87
N GLU A 12 -16.16 -13.02 -6.64
CA GLU A 12 -17.03 -13.94 -7.40
C GLU A 12 -16.31 -14.63 -8.56
N LYS A 13 -15.27 -13.99 -9.13
CA LYS A 13 -14.50 -14.56 -10.24
C LYS A 13 -13.52 -15.62 -9.75
N PRO A 14 -13.26 -16.70 -10.53
CA PRO A 14 -12.33 -17.75 -10.13
C PRO A 14 -10.94 -17.21 -9.75
N LEU A 15 -10.56 -17.40 -8.48
CA LEU A 15 -9.26 -17.04 -7.96
C LEU A 15 -8.26 -18.19 -8.17
N ASN A 16 -7.65 -18.24 -9.35
CA ASN A 16 -6.64 -19.24 -9.69
C ASN A 16 -5.30 -18.57 -10.07
N PRO A 17 -4.18 -19.32 -10.10
CA PRO A 17 -2.86 -18.77 -10.40
C PRO A 17 -2.79 -18.04 -11.75
N HIS A 18 -3.57 -18.49 -12.74
CA HIS A 18 -3.61 -17.86 -14.05
C HIS A 18 -4.32 -16.49 -13.98
N SER A 19 -5.45 -16.39 -13.29
CA SER A 19 -6.14 -15.12 -13.01
C SER A 19 -5.22 -14.12 -12.30
N LEU A 20 -4.42 -14.59 -11.33
CA LEU A 20 -3.45 -13.76 -10.62
C LEU A 20 -2.32 -13.28 -11.55
N ARG A 21 -1.81 -14.14 -12.44
CA ARG A 21 -0.84 -13.75 -13.46
C ARG A 21 -1.39 -12.68 -14.40
N HIS A 22 -2.66 -12.79 -14.81
CA HIS A 22 -3.31 -11.77 -15.62
C HIS A 22 -3.49 -10.44 -14.88
N ASN A 23 -3.88 -10.49 -13.61
CA ASN A 23 -4.01 -9.31 -12.77
C ASN A 23 -2.64 -8.61 -12.59
N PHE A 24 -1.59 -9.38 -12.31
CA PHE A 24 -0.22 -8.87 -12.21
C PHE A 24 0.22 -8.12 -13.47
N VAL A 25 0.07 -8.73 -14.66
CA VAL A 25 0.44 -8.09 -15.93
C VAL A 25 -0.37 -6.81 -16.17
N THR A 26 -1.67 -6.83 -15.83
CA THR A 26 -2.53 -5.64 -15.92
C THR A 26 -2.02 -4.51 -15.05
N ILE A 27 -1.67 -4.79 -13.79
CA ILE A 27 -1.12 -3.78 -12.87
C ILE A 27 0.21 -3.24 -13.39
N CYS A 28 1.16 -4.10 -13.77
CA CYS A 28 2.45 -3.67 -14.29
C CYS A 28 2.31 -2.77 -15.52
N LYS A 29 1.42 -3.13 -16.45
CA LYS A 29 1.24 -2.37 -17.69
C LYS A 29 0.47 -1.08 -17.44
N ARG A 30 -0.68 -1.16 -16.78
CA ARG A 30 -1.64 -0.06 -16.67
C ARG A 30 -1.30 0.91 -15.55
N ASP A 31 -0.87 0.40 -14.39
CA ASP A 31 -0.71 1.21 -13.18
C ASP A 31 0.74 1.67 -12.99
N TYR A 32 1.72 0.93 -13.54
CA TYR A 32 3.15 1.25 -13.46
C TYR A 32 3.80 1.62 -14.81
N ASP A 33 3.02 1.67 -15.91
CA ASP A 33 3.49 1.98 -17.29
C ASP A 33 4.77 1.22 -17.69
N MET A 34 4.89 -0.03 -17.25
CA MET A 34 6.09 -0.82 -17.45
C MET A 34 6.21 -1.27 -18.91
N ASP A 35 7.43 -1.31 -19.44
CA ASP A 35 7.67 -1.75 -20.81
C ASP A 35 7.45 -3.26 -20.98
N ASN A 36 7.13 -3.67 -22.20
CA ASN A 36 6.76 -5.06 -22.48
C ASN A 36 7.92 -6.04 -22.24
N ASP A 37 9.18 -5.63 -22.43
CA ASP A 37 10.33 -6.51 -22.24
C ASP A 37 10.54 -6.80 -20.75
N THR A 38 10.41 -5.78 -19.91
CA THR A 38 10.49 -5.93 -18.45
C THR A 38 9.35 -6.81 -17.94
N ILE A 39 8.12 -6.59 -18.40
CA ILE A 39 6.98 -7.44 -18.05
C ILE A 39 7.24 -8.89 -18.49
N LYS A 40 7.67 -9.12 -19.74
CA LYS A 40 8.01 -10.46 -20.26
C LYS A 40 9.05 -11.14 -19.37
N TRP A 41 10.10 -10.44 -18.98
CA TRP A 41 11.13 -10.96 -18.09
C TRP A 41 10.57 -11.36 -16.72
N LEU A 42 9.76 -10.50 -16.09
CA LEU A 42 9.12 -10.78 -14.79
C LEU A 42 8.22 -12.01 -14.81
N ILE A 43 7.54 -12.24 -15.94
CA ILE A 43 6.62 -13.38 -16.09
C ILE A 43 7.30 -14.63 -16.67
N GLY A 44 8.62 -14.60 -16.90
CA GLY A 44 9.41 -15.73 -17.38
C GLY A 44 9.33 -15.99 -18.88
N HIS A 45 8.96 -15.00 -19.69
CA HIS A 45 8.97 -15.08 -21.15
C HIS A 45 10.25 -14.49 -21.74
N THR A 46 10.66 -15.01 -22.90
CA THR A 46 11.73 -14.41 -23.71
C THR A 46 11.25 -13.10 -24.34
N LYS A 47 12.19 -12.22 -24.72
CA LYS A 47 11.87 -10.95 -25.38
C LYS A 47 11.08 -11.14 -26.68
N ASP A 48 11.45 -12.17 -27.45
CA ASP A 48 10.80 -12.53 -28.72
C ASP A 48 9.40 -13.13 -28.54
N SER A 49 8.97 -13.39 -27.30
CA SER A 49 7.64 -13.93 -27.04
C SER A 49 6.56 -12.95 -27.47
N ARG A 50 5.59 -13.46 -28.24
CA ARG A 50 4.41 -12.71 -28.70
C ARG A 50 3.29 -12.63 -27.66
N VAL A 51 3.58 -12.91 -26.38
CA VAL A 51 2.57 -13.04 -25.33
C VAL A 51 1.84 -11.72 -25.08
N MET A 52 2.54 -10.59 -25.17
CA MET A 52 1.93 -9.27 -24.94
C MET A 52 0.99 -8.89 -26.08
N GLU A 53 1.33 -9.30 -27.30
CA GLU A 53 0.61 -9.02 -28.54
C GLU A 53 -0.58 -9.96 -28.77
N THR A 54 -0.62 -11.10 -28.07
CA THR A 54 -1.67 -12.12 -28.21
C THR A 54 -2.58 -12.17 -27.00
N THR A 55 -2.02 -12.38 -25.82
CA THR A 55 -2.77 -12.63 -24.57
C THR A 55 -3.19 -11.32 -23.91
N TYR A 56 -2.40 -10.26 -24.09
CA TYR A 56 -2.57 -8.96 -23.43
C TYR A 56 -2.80 -7.79 -24.40
N SER A 57 -3.17 -8.07 -25.66
CA SER A 57 -3.41 -7.06 -26.70
C SER A 57 -4.41 -5.99 -26.26
N HIS A 58 -5.48 -6.42 -25.60
CA HIS A 58 -6.53 -5.54 -25.09
C HIS A 58 -6.05 -4.48 -24.09
N LEU A 59 -4.95 -4.74 -23.35
CA LEU A 59 -4.38 -3.73 -22.45
C LEU A 59 -3.74 -2.59 -23.26
N SER A 60 -3.08 -2.94 -24.35
CA SER A 60 -2.44 -1.98 -25.26
C SER A 60 -3.50 -1.12 -25.95
N ASP A 61 -4.60 -1.73 -26.42
CA ASP A 61 -5.68 -1.03 -27.11
C ASP A 61 -6.33 0.05 -26.24
N MET A 62 -6.54 -0.24 -24.95
CA MET A 62 -7.10 0.74 -24.01
C MET A 62 -6.14 1.89 -23.75
N ASP A 63 -4.84 1.61 -23.59
CA ASP A 63 -3.82 2.66 -23.41
C ASP A 63 -3.70 3.56 -24.64
N PHE A 64 -3.76 3.00 -25.86
CA PHE A 64 -3.73 3.80 -27.09
C PHE A 64 -4.96 4.69 -27.23
N ARG A 65 -6.14 4.19 -26.85
CA ARG A 65 -7.38 4.98 -26.86
C ARG A 65 -7.30 6.15 -25.91
N GLU A 66 -6.90 5.92 -24.66
CA GLU A 66 -6.82 7.01 -23.68
C GLU A 66 -5.73 8.02 -24.04
N LYS A 67 -4.57 7.57 -24.52
CA LYS A 67 -3.52 8.47 -25.02
C LYS A 67 -4.00 9.28 -26.23
N ALA A 68 -4.83 8.71 -27.10
CA ALA A 68 -5.43 9.43 -28.23
C ALA A 68 -6.49 10.45 -27.76
N GLU A 69 -7.33 10.08 -26.80
CA GLU A 69 -8.35 10.96 -26.21
C GLU A 69 -7.73 12.12 -25.42
N GLN A 70 -6.64 11.87 -24.68
CA GLN A 70 -5.83 12.90 -24.02
C GLN A 70 -5.20 13.86 -25.04
N LYS A 71 -4.56 13.33 -26.09
CA LYS A 71 -3.98 14.16 -27.16
C LYS A 71 -5.03 14.96 -27.95
N ALA A 72 -6.25 14.43 -28.05
CA ALA A 72 -7.37 15.11 -28.67
C ALA A 72 -8.03 16.15 -27.74
N GLY A 73 -7.57 16.28 -26.49
CA GLY A 73 -8.14 17.20 -25.50
C GLY A 73 -9.54 16.81 -25.03
N LEU A 74 -9.95 15.56 -25.24
CA LEU A 74 -11.26 15.03 -24.85
C LEU A 74 -11.29 14.61 -23.37
N ILE A 75 -10.12 14.34 -22.78
CA ILE A 75 -9.95 13.92 -21.40
C ILE A 75 -8.72 14.65 -20.85
N ASP A 76 -8.87 15.34 -19.71
CA ASP A 76 -7.72 15.91 -18.97
C ASP A 76 -6.81 14.78 -18.47
N GLU A 77 -5.52 15.05 -18.22
CA GLU A 77 -4.59 14.09 -17.60
C GLU A 77 -5.10 13.65 -16.21
N THR A 78 -5.98 12.66 -16.19
CA THR A 78 -6.45 12.10 -14.94
C THR A 78 -5.35 11.18 -14.41
N SER A 79 -4.71 11.58 -13.32
CA SER A 79 -3.95 10.66 -12.48
C SER A 79 -4.92 9.58 -11.97
N ARG A 80 -4.99 8.44 -12.67
CA ARG A 80 -5.83 7.31 -12.26
C ARG A 80 -5.35 6.84 -10.88
N SER A 81 -6.29 6.60 -9.97
CA SER A 81 -5.99 6.29 -8.58
C SER A 81 -5.27 4.95 -8.48
N THR A 82 -4.04 4.99 -8.00
CA THR A 82 -3.31 3.90 -7.35
C THR A 82 -4.15 3.30 -6.21
N LEU A 83 -3.68 2.22 -5.58
CA LEU A 83 -4.29 1.60 -4.39
C LEU A 83 -4.52 2.57 -3.21
N THR A 84 -4.05 3.81 -3.32
CA THR A 84 -4.30 4.89 -2.37
C THR A 84 -5.59 5.63 -2.72
N PRO A 85 -6.59 5.67 -1.81
CA PRO A 85 -7.82 6.42 -2.03
C PRO A 85 -7.53 7.93 -2.06
N LYS A 86 -8.37 8.71 -2.76
CA LYS A 86 -8.26 10.20 -2.77
C LYS A 86 -8.65 10.84 -1.42
N GLN A 87 -9.45 10.14 -0.63
CA GLN A 87 -9.88 10.56 0.70
C GLN A 87 -9.86 9.37 1.66
N CYS A 88 -9.30 9.58 2.85
CA CYS A 88 -9.28 8.60 3.91
C CYS A 88 -10.65 8.52 4.60
N SER A 89 -10.99 7.39 5.22
CA SER A 89 -12.22 7.21 6.01
C SER A 89 -12.33 8.18 7.20
N CYS A 90 -11.23 8.79 7.63
CA CYS A 90 -11.24 9.87 8.64
C CYS A 90 -11.60 11.25 8.06
N GLY A 91 -11.81 11.36 6.75
CA GLY A 91 -12.14 12.59 6.04
C GLY A 91 -10.95 13.31 5.41
N GLU A 92 -9.71 12.91 5.73
CA GLU A 92 -8.49 13.58 5.24
C GLU A 92 -8.25 13.36 3.73
N LYS A 93 -7.80 14.39 3.03
CA LYS A 93 -7.39 14.27 1.63
C LYS A 93 -5.99 13.67 1.57
N VAL A 94 -5.86 12.59 0.83
CA VAL A 94 -4.61 11.82 0.77
C VAL A 94 -4.00 11.92 -0.61
N ALA A 95 -2.69 12.15 -0.64
CA ALA A 95 -1.94 12.23 -1.88
C ALA A 95 -1.99 10.89 -2.62
N PRO A 96 -1.99 10.86 -3.97
CA PRO A 96 -2.08 9.62 -4.75
C PRO A 96 -0.99 8.58 -4.43
N THR A 97 0.15 8.99 -3.90
CA THR A 97 1.27 8.08 -3.55
C THR A 97 1.38 7.79 -2.05
N ALA A 98 0.45 8.27 -1.23
CA ALA A 98 0.52 8.10 0.21
C ALA A 98 0.32 6.63 0.62
N LYS A 99 1.26 6.08 1.40
CA LYS A 99 1.17 4.72 1.96
C LYS A 99 0.31 4.66 3.24
N ALA A 100 0.17 5.80 3.92
CA ALA A 100 -0.58 5.97 5.15
C ALA A 100 -1.30 7.32 5.16
N CYS A 101 -2.41 7.41 5.88
CA CYS A 101 -3.08 8.68 6.14
C CYS A 101 -2.20 9.55 7.06
N PRO A 102 -1.89 10.81 6.68
CA PRO A 102 -1.10 11.69 7.52
C PRO A 102 -1.83 12.11 8.81
N ASN A 103 -3.16 12.03 8.82
CA ASN A 103 -3.97 12.43 9.97
C ASN A 103 -4.24 11.26 10.92
N CYS A 104 -4.84 10.16 10.43
CA CYS A 104 -5.27 9.05 11.30
C CYS A 104 -4.34 7.83 11.27
N GLY A 105 -3.29 7.83 10.44
CA GLY A 105 -2.34 6.71 10.32
C GLY A 105 -2.90 5.46 9.62
N MET A 106 -4.11 5.52 9.04
CA MET A 106 -4.68 4.38 8.30
C MET A 106 -3.79 4.00 7.12
N LEU A 107 -3.48 2.71 7.01
CA LEU A 107 -2.57 2.17 6.01
C LEU A 107 -3.33 1.74 4.74
N PHE A 108 -2.90 2.28 3.60
CA PHE A 108 -3.54 2.02 2.32
C PHE A 108 -2.88 0.87 1.56
N SER A 109 -1.59 0.61 1.81
CA SER A 109 -0.89 -0.54 1.24
C SER A 109 -1.04 -1.80 2.13
N PRO A 110 -1.26 -3.00 1.55
CA PRO A 110 -1.18 -4.27 2.26
C PRO A 110 0.13 -4.46 3.01
N ASP A 111 1.27 -4.05 2.42
CA ASP A 111 2.60 -4.19 3.04
C ASP A 111 2.70 -3.46 4.38
N ALA A 112 2.04 -2.30 4.47
CA ALA A 112 2.09 -1.49 5.68
C ALA A 112 1.25 -2.14 6.80
N ARG A 113 0.15 -2.83 6.46
CA ARG A 113 -0.68 -3.55 7.45
C ARG A 113 0.09 -4.71 8.08
N ALA A 114 0.81 -5.49 7.28
CA ALA A 114 1.62 -6.60 7.78
C ALA A 114 2.70 -6.15 8.78
N VAL A 115 3.39 -5.03 8.50
CA VAL A 115 4.38 -4.45 9.42
C VAL A 115 3.75 -3.98 10.73
N LYS A 116 2.54 -3.41 10.68
CA LYS A 116 1.82 -2.98 11.88
C LYS A 116 1.43 -4.16 12.77
N GLU A 117 0.92 -5.24 12.18
CA GLU A 117 0.54 -6.46 12.90
C GLU A 117 1.75 -7.15 13.55
N GLU A 118 2.87 -7.23 12.84
CA GLU A 118 4.14 -7.77 13.39
C GLU A 118 4.62 -6.92 14.58
N THR A 119 4.61 -5.59 14.44
CA THR A 119 5.01 -4.67 15.52
C THR A 119 4.07 -4.79 16.72
N GLU A 120 2.76 -4.87 16.51
CA GLU A 120 1.78 -5.05 17.58
C GLU A 120 1.96 -6.39 18.30
N GLN A 121 2.34 -7.44 17.59
CA GLN A 121 2.61 -8.75 18.16
C GLN A 121 3.90 -8.74 18.99
N GLN A 122 4.99 -8.15 18.48
CA GLN A 122 6.24 -7.97 19.22
C GLN A 122 6.04 -7.15 20.50
N VAL A 123 5.25 -6.07 20.44
CA VAL A 123 4.88 -5.29 21.63
C VAL A 123 4.08 -6.15 22.61
N LYS A 124 3.07 -6.90 22.15
CA LYS A 124 2.30 -7.79 23.04
C LYS A 124 3.16 -8.88 23.68
N ASP A 125 4.12 -9.43 22.96
CA ASP A 125 4.97 -10.49 23.46
C ASP A 125 6.01 -9.96 24.45
N THR A 126 6.61 -8.79 24.20
CA THR A 126 7.44 -8.08 25.19
C THR A 126 6.66 -7.70 26.46
N TYR A 127 5.39 -7.27 26.33
CA TYR A 127 4.51 -7.00 27.49
C TYR A 127 4.17 -8.26 28.30
N LYS A 128 4.06 -9.43 27.65
CA LYS A 128 3.84 -10.72 28.35
C LYS A 128 5.09 -11.20 29.06
N GLU A 129 6.26 -11.00 28.46
CA GLU A 129 7.57 -11.34 29.06
C GLU A 129 7.90 -10.43 30.26
N ALA A 130 7.44 -9.17 30.24
CA ALA A 130 7.72 -8.18 31.28
C ALA A 130 6.73 -8.16 32.48
N GLY A 131 6.05 -9.28 32.79
CA GLY A 131 4.96 -9.40 33.79
C GLY A 131 4.92 -8.38 34.96
N ARG A 132 4.01 -7.39 34.86
CA ARG A 132 3.31 -6.52 35.85
C ARG A 132 3.92 -6.28 37.27
N PRO A 133 3.81 -5.08 37.89
CA PRO A 133 3.87 -3.69 37.39
C PRO A 133 5.04 -2.92 38.05
N ALA A 134 5.87 -2.21 37.27
CA ALA A 134 6.61 -1.10 37.86
C ALA A 134 5.59 0.00 38.13
N THR A 135 5.39 0.33 39.41
CA THR A 135 4.65 1.51 39.84
C THR A 135 5.10 2.71 38.99
N PHE A 136 4.17 3.25 38.19
CA PHE A 136 4.43 4.51 37.49
C PHE A 136 4.54 5.59 38.55
N LYS A 137 5.77 5.85 39.02
CA LYS A 137 6.09 7.01 39.85
C LYS A 137 6.02 8.19 38.89
N PRO A 138 5.02 9.09 39.00
CA PRO A 138 5.03 10.29 38.18
C PRO A 138 6.34 11.03 38.46
N LEU A 139 7.04 11.42 37.39
CA LEU A 139 8.23 12.26 37.49
C LEU A 139 7.83 13.62 38.06
N THR A 140 7.79 13.73 39.38
CA THR A 140 7.79 15.00 40.09
C THR A 140 9.22 15.54 40.08
N THR A 141 9.73 15.90 38.90
CA THR A 141 11.01 16.60 38.73
C THR A 141 10.81 18.09 38.47
N LEU A 142 9.79 18.68 39.12
CA LEU A 142 9.65 20.14 39.26
C LEU A 142 10.05 20.66 40.65
N THR A 143 10.20 19.79 41.66
CA THR A 143 10.60 20.20 43.03
C THR A 143 12.11 20.11 43.29
N THR A 144 12.88 19.40 42.48
CA THR A 144 14.35 19.33 42.65
C THR A 144 15.07 20.56 42.09
N TRP A 145 14.53 21.23 41.07
CA TRP A 145 15.13 22.44 40.49
C TRP A 145 14.74 23.73 41.24
N MET A 146 13.56 23.78 41.87
CA MET A 146 13.10 24.97 42.61
C MET A 146 13.84 25.20 43.95
N ASN A 147 14.48 24.17 44.53
CA ASN A 147 15.26 24.32 45.76
C ASN A 147 16.72 24.75 45.55
N TYR A 148 17.27 24.64 44.33
CA TYR A 148 18.65 25.03 44.03
C TYR A 148 18.79 26.53 43.69
N LEU A 149 17.68 27.27 43.56
CA LEU A 149 17.65 28.69 43.20
C LEU A 149 17.19 29.61 44.35
N ARG A 150 17.14 29.12 45.61
CA ARG A 150 16.62 29.90 46.75
C ARG A 150 17.55 30.04 47.95
N THR A 151 18.84 29.74 47.80
CA THR A 151 19.87 30.14 48.77
C THR A 151 20.79 31.20 48.15
N PRO A 152 20.66 32.48 48.51
CA PRO A 152 21.62 33.53 48.15
C PRO A 152 22.95 33.35 48.95
N PRO A 153 24.03 34.06 48.58
CA PRO A 153 25.42 33.58 48.53
C PRO A 153 26.06 33.18 49.86
#